data_AF-A0A923W3B2-F1
#
_entry.id   AF-A0A923W3B2-F1
#
_cell.length_a   1.000
_cell.length_b   1.000
_cell.length_c   1.000
_cell.angle_alpha   90.00
_cell.angle_beta   90.00
_cell.angle_gamma   90.00
#
_symmetry.space_group_name_H-M   'P 1'
#
loop_
_entity.id
_entity.type
_entity.pdbx_description
1 polymer ?
#
loop_
_entity_poly.entity_id
_entity_poly.type
_entity_poly.pdbx_seq_one_letter_code
_entity_poly.pdbx_strand_id
1 'polypeptide(L)'
;PTPALDVEDLLARLPVDMNAAWRELAPAWKLSLGSPNDDPCRTASAQQLLCYRSDSLTVLLLRQLDRPGIVTLRPANGPPVYAVLAGLGDQTATLQVGADFHRVRLVSLARLWRGEFATFWRPPPGYAAGLQAGPVVEQLASQLAVLEGASALPAPAASPAVLDAALRARVRAFQRARGLDVDGQPGPMTFMQIDSAVNADAPRLQTPLQSVR
;
A
#
# COMPACT_ATOMS: atom_id res chain seq x y z
N PRO A 1 -14.00 -24.99 3.70
CA PRO A 1 -12.86 -24.05 3.57
C PRO A 1 -11.57 -24.82 3.25
N THR A 2 -10.87 -24.46 2.16
CA THR A 2 -9.57 -25.05 1.83
C THR A 2 -8.59 -24.77 2.97
N PRO A 3 -7.88 -25.79 3.49
CA PRO A 3 -6.90 -25.59 4.56
C PRO A 3 -5.81 -24.62 4.12
N ALA A 4 -5.36 -23.78 5.05
CA ALA A 4 -4.27 -22.86 4.78
C ALA A 4 -2.94 -23.61 4.72
N LEU A 5 -2.15 -23.36 3.68
CA LEU A 5 -0.86 -23.97 3.42
C LEU A 5 0.26 -23.26 4.18
N ASP A 6 1.43 -23.87 4.21
CA ASP A 6 2.67 -23.16 4.54
C ASP A 6 3.19 -22.38 3.35
N VAL A 7 3.83 -21.24 3.60
CA VAL A 7 4.35 -20.40 2.51
C VAL A 7 5.59 -21.04 1.90
N GLU A 8 6.29 -21.85 2.69
CA GLU A 8 7.43 -22.67 2.31
C GLU A 8 7.10 -23.60 1.13
N ASP A 9 5.87 -24.12 1.07
CA ASP A 9 5.37 -24.99 -0.02
C ASP A 9 5.21 -24.26 -1.35
N LEU A 10 5.17 -22.91 -1.33
CA LEU A 10 5.00 -22.08 -2.52
C LEU A 10 6.32 -21.51 -3.05
N LEU A 11 7.41 -21.55 -2.27
CA LEU A 11 8.65 -20.82 -2.57
C LEU A 11 9.24 -21.13 -3.96
N ALA A 12 9.22 -22.41 -4.36
CA ALA A 12 9.75 -22.84 -5.67
C ALA A 12 8.95 -22.31 -6.88
N ARG A 13 7.72 -21.84 -6.66
CA ARG A 13 6.83 -21.30 -7.70
C ARG A 13 6.86 -19.77 -7.76
N LEU A 14 7.47 -19.11 -6.78
CA LEU A 14 7.50 -17.66 -6.70
C LEU A 14 8.60 -17.07 -7.58
N PRO A 15 8.37 -15.92 -8.23
CA PRO A 15 9.38 -15.26 -9.02
C PRO A 15 10.54 -14.76 -8.15
N VAL A 16 11.76 -14.93 -8.68
CA VAL A 16 12.99 -14.30 -8.18
C VAL A 16 13.23 -12.92 -8.79
N ASP A 17 12.49 -12.56 -9.85
CA ASP A 17 12.53 -11.23 -10.46
C ASP A 17 11.39 -10.37 -9.91
N MET A 18 11.76 -9.23 -9.31
CA MET A 18 10.82 -8.25 -8.77
C MET A 18 9.90 -7.69 -9.87
N ASN A 19 10.38 -7.56 -11.11
CA ASN A 19 9.55 -7.03 -12.20
C ASN A 19 8.42 -8.00 -12.58
N ALA A 20 8.62 -9.31 -12.43
CA ALA A 20 7.53 -10.28 -12.59
C ALA A 20 6.44 -10.05 -11.54
N ALA A 21 6.79 -9.85 -10.27
CA ALA A 21 5.82 -9.57 -9.21
C ALA A 21 5.08 -8.22 -9.41
N TRP A 22 5.77 -7.18 -9.92
CA TRP A 22 5.10 -5.93 -10.33
C TRP A 22 4.07 -6.14 -11.44
N ARG A 23 4.36 -7.05 -12.38
CA ARG A 23 3.41 -7.40 -13.44
C ARG A 23 2.22 -8.18 -12.91
N GLU A 24 2.43 -9.10 -11.97
CA GLU A 24 1.35 -9.82 -11.29
C GLU A 24 0.46 -8.88 -10.47
N LEU A 25 1.01 -7.81 -9.90
CA LEU A 25 0.26 -6.81 -9.13
C LEU A 25 -0.58 -5.87 -10.01
N ALA A 26 -0.14 -5.59 -11.25
CA ALA A 26 -0.73 -4.56 -12.11
C ALA A 26 -2.25 -4.71 -12.38
N PRO A 27 -2.81 -5.92 -12.58
CA PRO A 27 -4.25 -6.10 -12.74
C PRO A 27 -5.07 -5.60 -11.54
N ALA A 28 -4.55 -5.75 -10.31
CA ALA A 28 -5.22 -5.22 -9.12
C ALA A 28 -5.33 -3.69 -9.17
N TRP A 29 -4.43 -3.02 -9.88
CA TRP A 29 -4.38 -1.57 -10.09
C TRP A 29 -5.06 -1.12 -11.39
N LYS A 30 -5.68 -2.03 -12.14
CA LYS A 30 -6.23 -1.81 -13.48
C LYS A 30 -5.17 -1.21 -14.44
N LEU A 31 -3.90 -1.57 -14.23
CA LEU A 31 -2.77 -1.12 -15.03
C LEU A 31 -2.56 -2.05 -16.22
N SER A 32 -2.46 -1.47 -17.41
CA SER A 32 -1.96 -2.17 -18.59
C SER A 32 -0.46 -1.93 -18.69
N LEU A 33 0.32 -2.95 -18.34
CA LEU A 33 1.76 -2.95 -18.59
C LEU A 33 1.99 -3.39 -20.03
N GLY A 34 2.87 -2.68 -20.73
CA GLY A 34 3.16 -2.92 -22.15
C GLY A 34 3.94 -4.21 -22.39
N SER A 35 5.11 -4.10 -22.99
CA SER A 35 5.95 -5.26 -23.30
C SER A 35 6.45 -5.94 -22.02
N PRO A 36 6.67 -7.28 -22.02
CA PRO A 36 7.33 -7.99 -20.92
C PRO A 36 8.73 -7.48 -20.57
N ASN A 37 9.36 -6.70 -21.44
CA ASN A 37 10.67 -6.11 -21.19
C ASN A 37 10.61 -4.67 -20.63
N ASP A 38 9.43 -4.05 -20.63
CA ASP A 38 9.28 -2.69 -20.10
C ASP A 38 9.37 -2.69 -18.57
N ASP A 39 10.01 -1.67 -18.01
CA ASP A 39 10.04 -1.43 -16.57
C ASP A 39 8.61 -1.12 -16.07
N PRO A 40 8.00 -1.99 -15.22
CA PRO A 40 6.64 -1.80 -14.73
C PRO A 40 6.43 -0.46 -14.01
N CYS A 41 7.45 0.04 -13.29
CA CYS A 41 7.36 1.28 -12.55
C CYS A 41 7.38 2.51 -13.46
N ARG A 42 8.16 2.46 -14.55
CA ARG A 42 8.16 3.49 -15.59
C ARG A 42 6.80 3.54 -16.30
N THR A 43 6.27 2.38 -16.68
CA THR A 43 4.97 2.27 -17.37
C THR A 43 3.81 2.71 -16.48
N ALA A 44 3.84 2.37 -15.19
CA ALA A 44 2.87 2.86 -14.22
C ALA A 44 2.90 4.39 -14.10
N SER A 45 4.10 5.00 -14.11
CA SER A 45 4.25 6.45 -14.02
C SER A 45 3.60 7.18 -15.19
N ALA A 46 3.64 6.61 -16.40
CA ALA A 46 2.95 7.15 -17.56
C ALA A 46 1.41 7.14 -17.42
N GLN A 47 0.89 6.31 -16.52
CA GLN A 47 -0.53 6.19 -16.16
C GLN A 47 -0.84 6.82 -14.79
N GLN A 48 -0.02 7.78 -14.35
CA GLN A 48 -0.18 8.54 -13.10
C GLN A 48 -0.16 7.68 -11.82
N LEU A 49 0.48 6.52 -11.86
CA LEU A 49 0.72 5.64 -10.72
C LEU A 49 2.22 5.55 -10.46
N LEU A 50 2.65 5.65 -9.20
CA LEU A 50 4.05 5.54 -8.82
C LEU A 50 4.29 4.22 -8.11
N CYS A 51 5.46 3.61 -8.31
CA CYS A 51 5.90 2.53 -7.43
C CYS A 51 6.34 3.09 -6.08
N TYR A 52 5.88 2.47 -5.01
CA TYR A 52 6.34 2.68 -3.65
C TYR A 52 7.04 1.42 -3.15
N ARG A 53 8.10 1.58 -2.36
CA ARG A 53 8.82 0.51 -1.67
C ARG A 53 9.17 0.95 -0.26
N SER A 54 9.12 0.01 0.66
CA SER A 54 9.61 0.17 2.03
C SER A 54 10.15 -1.16 2.53
N ASP A 55 11.04 -1.12 3.51
CA ASP A 55 11.79 -2.26 4.05
C ASP A 55 11.40 -2.63 5.49
N SER A 56 10.50 -1.86 6.11
CA SER A 56 10.31 -1.83 7.56
C SER A 56 8.83 -1.88 7.97
N LEU A 57 7.94 -2.41 7.12
CA LEU A 57 6.54 -2.56 7.49
C LEU A 57 6.35 -3.65 8.55
N THR A 58 5.36 -3.42 9.42
CA THR A 58 4.85 -4.45 10.33
C THR A 58 3.57 -5.06 9.77
N VAL A 59 3.17 -6.23 10.25
CA VAL A 59 1.87 -6.84 9.87
C VAL A 59 0.69 -5.92 10.22
N LEU A 60 0.79 -5.17 11.32
CA LEU A 60 -0.22 -4.17 11.69
C LEU A 60 -0.32 -3.07 10.63
N LEU A 61 0.82 -2.53 10.19
CA LEU A 61 0.84 -1.51 9.13
C LEU A 61 0.32 -2.05 7.80
N LEU A 62 0.65 -3.29 7.43
CA LEU A 62 0.08 -3.93 6.24
C LEU A 62 -1.45 -4.01 6.30
N ARG A 63 -2.00 -4.39 7.47
CA ARG A 63 -3.47 -4.42 7.67
C ARG A 63 -4.09 -3.04 7.58
N GLN A 64 -3.47 -2.03 8.19
CA GLN A 64 -3.98 -0.66 8.17
C GLN A 64 -3.91 -0.04 6.78
N LEU A 65 -2.84 -0.36 6.03
CA LEU A 65 -2.69 0.07 4.64
C LEU A 65 -3.77 -0.55 3.75
N ASP A 66 -4.27 -1.74 4.10
CA ASP A 66 -5.39 -2.43 3.44
C ASP A 66 -5.23 -2.47 1.91
N ARG A 67 -4.04 -2.83 1.43
CA ARG A 67 -3.66 -2.63 0.04
C ARG A 67 -2.90 -3.80 -0.57
N PRO A 68 -3.24 -4.23 -1.80
CA PRO A 68 -2.49 -5.27 -2.45
C PRO A 68 -1.10 -4.76 -2.82
N GLY A 69 -0.10 -5.59 -2.57
CA GLY A 69 1.29 -5.27 -2.84
C GLY A 69 2.16 -6.50 -2.80
N ILE A 70 3.44 -6.31 -3.07
CA ILE A 70 4.45 -7.36 -3.15
C ILE A 70 5.13 -7.46 -1.79
N VAL A 71 5.16 -8.66 -1.23
CA VAL A 71 5.98 -8.99 -0.08
C VAL A 71 7.27 -9.67 -0.56
N THR A 72 8.40 -9.29 0.03
CA THR A 72 9.67 -10.00 -0.21
C THR A 72 9.84 -11.09 0.83
N LEU A 73 9.91 -12.33 0.39
CA LEU A 73 10.13 -13.49 1.25
C LEU A 73 11.59 -13.88 1.17
N ARG A 74 12.20 -14.15 2.32
CA ARG A 74 13.61 -14.54 2.44
C ARG A 74 13.71 -15.96 2.99
N PRO A 75 13.81 -16.98 2.11
CA PRO A 75 14.11 -18.34 2.51
C PRO A 75 15.45 -18.41 3.26
N ALA A 76 15.62 -19.44 4.10
CA ALA A 76 16.89 -19.69 4.78
C ALA A 76 18.04 -19.98 3.80
N ASN A 77 17.72 -20.68 2.71
CA ASN A 77 18.66 -21.06 1.66
C ASN A 77 18.13 -20.56 0.31
N GLY A 78 18.82 -19.60 -0.30
CA GLY A 78 18.49 -19.10 -1.64
C GLY A 78 18.28 -17.59 -1.71
N PRO A 79 18.02 -17.06 -2.93
CA PRO A 79 17.72 -15.65 -3.12
C PRO A 79 16.34 -15.27 -2.54
N PRO A 80 16.08 -13.97 -2.30
CA PRO A 80 14.73 -13.51 -2.02
C PRO A 80 13.79 -13.84 -3.18
N VAL A 81 12.55 -14.17 -2.83
CA VAL A 81 11.45 -14.40 -3.78
C VAL A 81 10.30 -13.46 -3.47
N TYR A 82 9.47 -13.18 -4.47
CA TYR A 82 8.44 -12.16 -4.38
C TYR A 82 7.06 -12.77 -4.56
N ALA A 83 6.09 -12.35 -3.74
CA ALA A 83 4.70 -12.77 -3.86
C ALA A 83 3.78 -11.57 -3.78
N VAL A 84 2.70 -11.56 -4.55
CA VAL A 84 1.66 -10.54 -4.41
C VAL A 84 0.74 -10.93 -3.25
N LEU A 85 0.72 -10.12 -2.20
CA LEU A 85 -0.25 -10.17 -1.12
C LEU A 85 -1.57 -9.57 -1.62
N ALA A 86 -2.56 -10.42 -1.84
CA ALA A 86 -3.89 -10.03 -2.33
C ALA A 86 -4.94 -9.95 -1.20
N GLY A 87 -4.68 -10.59 -0.07
CA GLY A 87 -5.58 -10.58 1.08
C GLY A 87 -4.84 -10.82 2.40
N LEU A 88 -5.34 -10.25 3.49
CA LEU A 88 -4.76 -10.40 4.82
C LEU A 88 -5.88 -10.48 5.86
N GLY A 89 -5.94 -11.59 6.59
CA GLY A 89 -6.85 -11.79 7.70
C GLY A 89 -6.11 -11.93 9.03
N ASP A 90 -6.82 -12.42 10.05
CA ASP A 90 -6.26 -12.54 11.40
C ASP A 90 -5.19 -13.61 11.51
N GLN A 91 -5.40 -14.76 10.86
CA GLN A 91 -4.53 -15.93 10.94
C GLN A 91 -3.97 -16.39 9.58
N THR A 92 -4.41 -15.77 8.49
CA THR A 92 -4.07 -16.21 7.13
C THR A 92 -3.84 -15.03 6.21
N ALA A 93 -2.98 -15.21 5.22
CA ALA A 93 -2.83 -14.32 4.08
C ALA A 93 -3.24 -15.04 2.80
N THR A 94 -3.60 -14.27 1.78
CA THR A 94 -3.83 -14.76 0.42
C THR A 94 -2.70 -14.24 -0.45
N LEU A 95 -1.88 -15.15 -0.98
CA LEU A 95 -0.81 -14.85 -1.92
C LEU A 95 -1.24 -15.24 -3.32
N GLN A 96 -1.00 -14.36 -4.29
CA GLN A 96 -1.11 -14.69 -5.70
C GLN A 96 0.22 -15.27 -6.18
N VAL A 97 0.14 -16.38 -6.90
CA VAL A 97 1.27 -17.08 -7.52
C VAL A 97 0.89 -17.36 -8.98
N GLY A 98 1.40 -16.54 -9.89
CA GLY A 98 0.90 -16.52 -11.27
C GLY A 98 -0.57 -16.10 -11.33
N ALA A 99 -1.43 -16.99 -11.82
CA ALA A 99 -2.89 -16.75 -11.92
C ALA A 99 -3.69 -17.26 -10.70
N ASP A 100 -3.07 -18.06 -9.83
CA ASP A 100 -3.75 -18.72 -8.72
C ASP A 100 -3.63 -17.93 -7.42
N PHE A 101 -4.65 -18.01 -6.58
CA PHE A 101 -4.65 -17.46 -5.21
C PHE A 101 -4.52 -18.59 -4.19
N HIS A 102 -3.50 -18.49 -3.34
CA HIS A 102 -3.18 -19.47 -2.31
C HIS A 102 -3.36 -18.88 -0.93
N ARG A 103 -4.18 -19.54 -0.10
CA ARG A 103 -4.35 -19.19 1.31
C ARG A 103 -3.20 -19.81 2.11
N VAL A 104 -2.38 -18.97 2.73
CA VAL A 104 -1.25 -19.38 3.57
C VAL A 104 -1.45 -18.98 5.03
N ARG A 105 -0.81 -19.69 5.94
CA ARG A 105 -0.80 -19.33 7.37
C ARG A 105 -0.02 -18.03 7.56
N LEU A 106 -0.59 -17.09 8.32
CA LEU A 106 0.10 -15.81 8.58
C LEU A 106 1.38 -16.03 9.39
N VAL A 107 1.38 -17.02 10.30
CA VAL A 107 2.56 -17.40 11.08
C VAL A 107 3.69 -17.95 10.23
N SER A 108 3.40 -18.59 9.09
CA SER A 108 4.44 -19.07 8.17
C SER A 108 5.00 -17.94 7.31
N LEU A 109 4.11 -17.09 6.79
CA LEU A 109 4.50 -15.86 6.12
C LEU A 109 5.43 -14.98 6.98
N ALA A 110 5.07 -14.77 8.25
CA ALA A 110 5.83 -13.93 9.18
C ALA A 110 7.24 -14.47 9.51
N ARG A 111 7.52 -15.76 9.28
CA ARG A 111 8.88 -16.31 9.44
C ARG A 111 9.83 -15.88 8.32
N LEU A 112 9.30 -15.65 7.12
CA LEU A 112 10.10 -15.34 5.94
C LEU A 112 10.08 -13.87 5.55
N TRP A 113 9.06 -13.12 5.95
CA TRP A 113 8.90 -11.70 5.64
C TRP A 113 9.53 -10.82 6.73
N ARG A 114 10.39 -9.87 6.34
CA ARG A 114 11.12 -9.00 7.29
C ARG A 114 10.67 -7.53 7.28
N GLY A 115 9.59 -7.23 6.57
CA GLY A 115 9.02 -5.90 6.48
C GLY A 115 9.10 -5.29 5.08
N GLU A 116 9.80 -5.93 4.14
CA GLU A 116 9.90 -5.38 2.79
C GLU A 116 8.59 -5.54 2.00
N PHE A 117 8.05 -4.41 1.57
CA PHE A 117 6.78 -4.31 0.88
C PHE A 117 6.86 -3.31 -0.27
N ALA A 118 6.12 -3.57 -1.34
CA ALA A 118 6.00 -2.66 -2.47
C ALA A 118 4.57 -2.62 -3.04
N THR A 119 4.12 -1.44 -3.49
CA THR A 119 2.81 -1.27 -4.15
C THR A 119 2.85 -0.16 -5.20
N PHE A 120 1.90 -0.16 -6.13
CA PHE A 120 1.61 1.00 -6.96
C PHE A 120 0.69 1.97 -6.25
N TRP A 121 0.96 3.25 -6.22
CA TRP A 121 0.05 4.22 -5.60
C TRP A 121 -0.21 5.43 -6.46
N ARG A 122 -1.41 6.02 -6.28
CA ARG A 122 -1.83 7.19 -7.04
C ARG A 122 -1.55 8.43 -6.20
N PRO A 123 -0.49 9.20 -6.48
CA PRO A 123 -0.30 10.47 -5.82
C PRO A 123 -1.44 11.44 -6.16
N PRO A 124 -1.81 12.35 -5.24
CA PRO A 124 -2.64 13.49 -5.58
C PRO A 124 -2.03 14.28 -6.76
N PRO A 125 -2.85 14.83 -7.68
CA PRO A 125 -2.35 15.66 -8.77
C PRO A 125 -1.47 16.82 -8.26
N GLY A 126 -0.26 16.96 -8.78
CA GLY A 126 0.70 17.98 -8.35
C GLY A 126 1.52 17.63 -7.10
N TYR A 127 1.42 16.40 -6.59
CA TYR A 127 2.26 15.94 -5.49
C TYR A 127 3.74 15.96 -5.88
N ALA A 128 4.56 16.49 -4.96
CA ALA A 128 6.01 16.39 -4.97
C ALA A 128 6.51 16.10 -3.56
N ALA A 129 7.60 15.34 -3.46
CA ALA A 129 8.22 15.09 -2.16
C ALA A 129 8.63 16.42 -1.49
N GLY A 130 8.35 16.55 -0.19
CA GLY A 130 8.69 17.76 0.57
C GLY A 130 7.80 18.97 0.28
N LEU A 131 6.61 18.79 -0.31
CA LEU A 131 5.65 19.86 -0.57
C LEU A 131 5.39 20.73 0.67
N GLN A 132 5.32 22.05 0.44
CA GLN A 132 5.14 23.07 1.49
C GLN A 132 3.87 23.88 1.31
N ALA A 133 3.35 24.00 0.09
CA ALA A 133 2.16 24.79 -0.20
C ALA A 133 1.46 24.29 -1.48
N GLY A 134 0.26 24.80 -1.72
CA GLY A 134 -0.49 24.60 -2.97
C GLY A 134 -1.67 23.63 -2.84
N PRO A 135 -2.29 23.26 -3.97
CA PRO A 135 -3.56 22.51 -3.98
C PRO A 135 -3.50 21.16 -3.25
N VAL A 136 -2.35 20.49 -3.27
CA VAL A 136 -2.15 19.22 -2.54
C VAL A 136 -2.21 19.42 -1.03
N VAL A 137 -1.72 20.55 -0.51
CA VAL A 137 -1.80 20.89 0.92
C VAL A 137 -3.24 21.21 1.31
N GLU A 138 -3.97 21.89 0.43
CA GLU A 138 -5.39 22.19 0.64
C GLU A 138 -6.22 20.92 0.70
N GLN A 139 -6.01 20.01 -0.26
CA GLN A 139 -6.63 18.68 -0.27
C GLN A 139 -6.27 17.87 0.99
N LEU A 140 -5.01 17.92 1.42
CA LEU A 140 -4.57 17.25 2.65
C LEU A 140 -5.33 17.79 3.88
N ALA A 141 -5.45 19.11 4.00
CA ALA A 141 -6.13 19.75 5.13
C ALA A 141 -7.63 19.39 5.17
N SER A 142 -8.29 19.32 4.00
CA SER A 142 -9.69 18.94 3.89
C SER A 142 -9.91 17.45 4.20
N GLN A 143 -9.06 16.57 3.67
CA GLN A 143 -9.12 15.12 3.97
C GLN A 143 -8.91 14.85 5.46
N LEU A 144 -7.94 15.51 6.10
CA LEU A 144 -7.75 15.39 7.55
C LEU A 144 -8.96 15.90 8.34
N ALA A 145 -9.64 16.96 7.89
CA ALA A 145 -10.82 17.48 8.59
C ALA A 145 -11.98 16.48 8.55
N VAL A 146 -12.18 15.81 7.42
CA VAL A 146 -13.15 14.72 7.29
C VAL A 146 -12.83 13.58 8.25
N LEU A 147 -11.55 13.17 8.31
CA LEU A 147 -11.11 12.07 9.20
C LEU A 147 -11.17 12.43 10.69
N GLU A 148 -11.06 13.71 11.03
CA GLU A 148 -11.24 14.24 12.38
C GLU A 148 -12.71 14.39 12.78
N GLY A 149 -13.66 14.09 11.88
CA GLY A 149 -15.10 14.18 12.14
C GLY A 149 -15.65 15.61 12.13
N ALA A 150 -14.90 16.58 11.61
CA ALA A 150 -15.42 17.92 11.41
C ALA A 150 -16.42 17.91 10.24
N SER A 151 -17.64 18.43 10.43
CA SER A 151 -18.54 18.73 9.31
C SER A 151 -17.83 19.68 8.37
N ALA A 152 -17.49 19.20 7.19
CA ALA A 152 -16.71 19.94 6.21
C ALA A 152 -17.40 21.26 5.83
N LEU A 153 -16.86 22.36 6.34
CA LEU A 153 -16.91 23.66 5.68
C LEU A 153 -15.52 24.28 5.80
N PRO A 154 -14.64 24.11 4.80
CA PRO A 154 -13.54 25.04 4.66
C PRO A 154 -14.17 26.39 4.26
N ALA A 155 -13.94 27.43 5.06
CA ALA A 155 -14.01 28.78 4.53
C ALA A 155 -13.06 28.86 3.31
N PRO A 156 -13.42 29.52 2.20
CA PRO A 156 -12.52 29.66 1.08
C PRO A 156 -11.24 30.34 1.58
N ALA A 157 -10.13 29.61 1.57
CA ALA A 157 -8.86 30.18 1.96
C ALA A 157 -8.50 31.21 0.89
N ALA A 158 -8.51 32.49 1.25
CA ALA A 158 -8.09 33.60 0.38
C ALA A 158 -6.57 33.56 0.04
N SER A 159 -5.89 32.47 0.34
CA SER A 159 -4.46 32.25 0.17
C SER A 159 -4.19 30.76 -0.05
N PRO A 160 -3.17 30.39 -0.86
CA PRO A 160 -2.82 28.99 -1.05
C PRO A 160 -2.51 28.34 0.29
N ALA A 161 -3.06 27.15 0.53
CA ALA A 161 -2.79 26.42 1.76
C ALA A 161 -1.29 26.15 1.92
N VAL A 162 -0.79 26.30 3.15
CA VAL A 162 0.61 26.07 3.53
C VAL A 162 0.69 24.98 4.59
N LEU A 163 1.72 24.15 4.52
CA LEU A 163 2.05 23.12 5.51
C LEU A 163 2.71 23.78 6.74
N ASP A 164 1.92 24.60 7.41
CA ASP A 164 2.30 25.36 8.60
C ASP A 164 2.38 24.49 9.86
N ALA A 165 2.71 25.11 11.00
CA ALA A 165 2.85 24.39 12.26
C ALA A 165 1.55 23.69 12.70
N ALA A 166 0.38 24.28 12.42
CA ALA A 166 -0.92 23.75 12.80
C ALA A 166 -1.28 22.53 11.95
N LEU A 167 -1.15 22.63 10.63
CA LEU A 167 -1.39 21.49 9.73
C LEU A 167 -0.38 20.37 9.98
N ARG A 168 0.91 20.67 10.23
CA ARG A 168 1.90 19.65 10.62
C ARG A 168 1.54 18.94 11.92
N ALA A 169 0.93 19.63 12.89
CA ALA A 169 0.47 19.01 14.12
C ALA A 169 -0.65 17.99 13.86
N ARG A 170 -1.58 18.31 12.96
CA ARG A 170 -2.64 17.40 12.51
C ARG A 170 -2.06 16.20 11.76
N VAL A 171 -1.09 16.43 10.86
CA VAL A 171 -0.36 15.34 10.18
C VAL A 171 0.32 14.42 11.20
N ARG A 172 1.03 14.96 12.20
CA ARG A 172 1.63 14.16 13.28
C ARG A 172 0.61 13.36 14.09
N ALA A 173 -0.55 13.96 14.37
CA ALA A 173 -1.63 13.26 15.07
C ALA A 173 -2.14 12.07 14.26
N PHE A 174 -2.37 12.28 12.95
CA PHE A 174 -2.74 11.22 12.03
C PHE A 174 -1.67 10.11 11.92
N GLN A 175 -0.40 10.50 11.71
CA GLN A 175 0.73 9.58 11.64
C GLN A 175 0.81 8.70 12.90
N ARG A 176 0.71 9.30 14.09
CA ARG A 176 0.69 8.56 15.35
C ARG A 176 -0.48 7.58 15.45
N ALA A 177 -1.69 8.01 15.09
CA ALA A 177 -2.87 7.16 15.11
C ALA A 177 -2.76 5.97 14.14
N ARG A 178 -1.99 6.13 13.07
CA ARG A 178 -1.72 5.11 12.04
C ARG A 178 -0.38 4.38 12.24
N GLY A 179 0.31 4.57 13.37
CA GLY A 179 1.60 3.93 13.64
C GLY A 179 2.70 4.23 12.62
N LEU A 180 2.63 5.38 11.94
CA LEU A 180 3.64 5.87 11.00
C LEU A 180 4.73 6.66 11.72
N ASP A 181 5.82 6.93 11.00
CA ASP A 181 6.84 7.89 11.43
C ASP A 181 6.20 9.28 11.64
N VAL A 182 6.39 9.84 12.83
CA VAL A 182 5.72 11.07 13.28
C VAL A 182 6.56 12.30 12.97
N ASP A 183 6.93 12.47 11.70
CA ASP A 183 7.76 13.59 11.22
C ASP A 183 6.96 14.86 10.89
N GLY A 184 5.63 14.75 10.78
CA GLY A 184 4.75 15.85 10.36
C GLY A 184 4.91 16.23 8.89
N GLN A 185 5.57 15.41 8.09
CA GLN A 185 5.69 15.56 6.65
C GLN A 185 4.80 14.52 5.95
N PRO A 186 3.83 14.93 5.13
CA PRO A 186 2.97 14.00 4.40
C PRO A 186 3.74 13.34 3.24
N GLY A 187 4.42 12.22 3.52
CA GLY A 187 5.05 11.36 2.52
C GLY A 187 4.07 10.38 1.86
N PRO A 188 4.55 9.52 0.94
CA PRO A 188 3.70 8.55 0.23
C PRO A 188 2.88 7.66 1.16
N MET A 189 3.47 7.16 2.25
CA MET A 189 2.76 6.33 3.23
C MET A 189 1.62 7.08 3.92
N THR A 190 1.83 8.36 4.27
CA THR A 190 0.78 9.20 4.85
C THR A 190 -0.37 9.39 3.86
N PHE A 191 -0.07 9.72 2.60
CA PHE A 191 -1.09 9.88 1.57
C PHE A 191 -1.83 8.58 1.26
N MET A 192 -1.14 7.44 1.18
CA MET A 192 -1.79 6.14 0.97
C MET A 192 -2.72 5.75 2.11
N GLN A 193 -2.36 6.06 3.37
CA GLN A 193 -3.22 5.79 4.53
C GLN A 193 -4.44 6.73 4.57
N ILE A 194 -4.28 7.99 4.15
CA ILE A 194 -5.40 8.91 3.99
C ILE A 194 -6.33 8.42 2.88
N ASP A 195 -5.77 8.10 1.71
CA ASP A 195 -6.48 7.52 0.55
C ASP A 195 -7.29 6.29 0.96
N SER A 196 -6.68 5.35 1.67
CA SER A 196 -7.36 4.12 2.15
C SER A 196 -8.50 4.41 3.14
N ALA A 197 -8.45 5.55 3.84
CA ALA A 197 -9.47 5.96 4.79
C ALA A 197 -10.61 6.76 4.15
N VAL A 198 -10.37 7.48 3.04
CA VAL A 198 -11.36 8.38 2.42
C VAL A 198 -11.86 7.92 1.04
N ASN A 199 -11.11 7.08 0.34
CA ASN A 199 -11.42 6.63 -1.02
C ASN A 199 -11.81 5.14 -1.04
N ALA A 200 -13.04 4.86 -1.45
CA ALA A 200 -13.56 3.50 -1.56
C ALA A 200 -13.05 2.77 -2.83
N ASP A 201 -12.67 3.51 -3.87
CA ASP A 201 -12.30 2.97 -5.19
C ASP A 201 -10.86 2.45 -5.29
N ALA A 202 -10.04 2.65 -4.26
CA ALA A 202 -8.69 2.11 -4.21
C ALA A 202 -8.73 0.57 -4.08
N PRO A 203 -7.87 -0.17 -4.81
CA PRO A 203 -7.70 -1.61 -4.61
C PRO A 203 -7.38 -1.94 -3.15
N ARG A 204 -8.18 -2.83 -2.55
CA ARG A 204 -8.06 -3.24 -1.15
C ARG A 204 -7.61 -4.68 -1.01
N LEU A 205 -7.03 -5.01 0.14
CA LEU A 205 -6.79 -6.41 0.47
C LEU A 205 -8.15 -7.09 0.59
N GLN A 206 -8.30 -8.21 -0.11
CA GLN A 206 -9.49 -9.02 0.03
C GLN A 206 -9.54 -9.53 1.46
N THR A 207 -10.63 -9.22 2.17
CA THR A 207 -10.97 -10.00 3.36
C THR A 207 -11.21 -11.42 2.86
N PRO A 208 -10.53 -12.45 3.41
CA PRO A 208 -10.74 -13.79 2.92
C PRO A 208 -12.23 -14.11 3.02
N LEU A 209 -12.84 -14.40 1.87
CA LEU A 209 -14.26 -14.67 1.71
C LEU A 209 -14.74 -15.52 2.89
N GLN A 210 -15.46 -14.91 3.82
CA GLN A 210 -16.36 -15.69 4.66
C GLN A 210 -17.35 -16.26 3.67
N SER A 211 -17.30 -17.58 3.46
CA SER A 211 -18.32 -18.26 2.67
C SER A 211 -19.67 -17.88 3.25
N VAL A 212 -20.41 -17.03 2.54
CA VAL A 212 -21.83 -16.81 2.81
C VAL A 212 -22.47 -18.18 2.65
N ARG A 213 -23.04 -18.70 3.74
CA ARG A 213 -23.77 -19.96 3.75
C ARG A 213 -25.06 -19.83 2.96
#